data_AF-A0A143PC80-F1
#
_entry.id   AF-A0A143PC80-F1
#
_cell.length_a   1.000
_cell.length_b   1.000
_cell.length_c   1.000
_cell.angle_alpha   90.00
_cell.angle_beta   90.00
_cell.angle_gamma   90.00
#
_symmetry.space_group_name_H-M   'P 1'
#
loop_
_entity.id
_entity.type
_entity.pdbx_description
1 polymer ?
#
loop_
_entity_poly.entity_id
_entity_poly.type
_entity_poly.pdbx_seq_one_letter_code
_entity_poly.pdbx_strand_id
1 'polypeptide(L)'
;MKCMNCGESVDPNDKFCMRCGSNLEEQKANQLVAKTCPSCGNNVSEDDKFCGHCGYNFNNPNTNENYSNQSSVKGVPEENSFTQGAKNLFGNTTKSIGKLAGNEESLNINLKDMFSEVFKKHTKEESDEIFIAGTKSTTPKLDEISEEWGRPWLFSRVFLAFAITFAVLWVLVNSFENELAIPGLIFIGALMVPLSCLFFFYESNAFKNISLFEVMKMFFIGGVLSLLSTMFLYGFVTFSDEHNVYGTLTIIDAFLVGLVEETGKALIIVYFINKMRTNKILNGLLIGAAIGAGFAVFESAGYILTYSLSNVDNLTTLVFIRSWTAIGTHIVWSAIIGAVIIIAKDNTKFSFNNIGNKSFLFFFFVSVLLHTIWDTDITLLGSGTLKYVVLIVIAWIFVFILMKAGLNQIDFFRNEEALIQQGENE
;
A
#
# COMPACT_ATOMS: atom_id res chain seq x y z
N MET A 1 12.54 -69.59 7.35
CA MET A 1 11.70 -68.37 7.59
C MET A 1 10.61 -68.30 6.52
N LYS A 2 9.62 -67.40 6.61
CA LYS A 2 8.68 -67.16 5.50
C LYS A 2 9.12 -65.93 4.70
N CYS A 3 9.08 -66.02 3.37
CA CYS A 3 9.30 -64.87 2.50
C CYS A 3 8.21 -63.81 2.75
N MET A 4 8.60 -62.57 3.08
CA MET A 4 7.62 -61.50 3.37
C MET A 4 6.85 -61.04 2.13
N ASN A 5 7.32 -61.38 0.92
CA ASN A 5 6.69 -60.96 -0.34
C ASN A 5 5.68 -61.99 -0.87
N CYS A 6 5.94 -63.30 -0.73
CA CYS A 6 5.06 -64.35 -1.29
C CYS A 6 4.59 -65.41 -0.29
N GLY A 7 5.02 -65.33 0.97
CA GLY A 7 4.58 -66.21 2.06
C GLY A 7 5.16 -67.64 2.04
N GLU A 8 5.98 -67.99 1.06
CA GLU A 8 6.58 -69.31 0.91
C GLU A 8 7.62 -69.61 2.02
N SER A 9 7.71 -70.86 2.44
CA SER A 9 8.73 -71.30 3.40
C SER A 9 10.09 -71.39 2.71
N VAL A 10 11.07 -70.63 3.20
CA VAL A 10 12.42 -70.53 2.63
C VAL A 10 13.47 -70.89 3.69
N ASP A 11 14.61 -71.42 3.24
CA ASP A 11 15.72 -71.77 4.13
C ASP A 11 16.35 -70.49 4.71
N PRO A 12 16.68 -70.46 6.01
CA PRO A 12 17.32 -69.30 6.64
C PRO A 12 18.67 -68.88 6.03
N ASN A 13 19.36 -69.76 5.30
CA ASN A 13 20.64 -69.44 4.64
C ASN A 13 20.50 -68.99 3.18
N ASP A 14 19.28 -69.04 2.61
CA ASP A 14 19.04 -68.59 1.24
C ASP A 14 19.16 -67.06 1.13
N LYS A 15 19.81 -66.62 0.05
CA LYS A 15 19.98 -65.19 -0.28
C LYS A 15 18.78 -64.61 -1.02
N PHE A 16 18.08 -65.43 -1.81
CA PHE A 16 16.92 -65.02 -2.60
C PHE A 16 15.81 -66.07 -2.50
N CYS A 17 14.55 -65.64 -2.52
CA CYS A 17 13.41 -66.55 -2.54
C CYS A 17 13.34 -67.24 -3.91
N MET A 18 13.44 -68.57 -3.94
CA MET A 18 13.39 -69.34 -5.19
C MET A 18 12.04 -69.25 -5.93
N ARG A 19 10.97 -68.82 -5.25
CA ARG A 19 9.62 -68.71 -5.83
C ARG A 19 9.34 -67.36 -6.48
N CYS A 20 9.75 -66.25 -5.85
CA CYS A 20 9.42 -64.90 -6.32
C CYS A 20 10.63 -64.01 -6.59
N GLY A 21 11.85 -64.49 -6.35
CA GLY A 21 13.10 -63.77 -6.60
C GLY A 21 13.43 -62.67 -5.59
N SER A 22 12.62 -62.47 -4.53
CA SER A 22 12.89 -61.40 -3.55
C SER A 22 14.18 -61.65 -2.76
N ASN A 23 14.98 -60.60 -2.56
CA ASN A 23 16.18 -60.66 -1.73
C ASN A 23 15.79 -60.89 -0.25
N LEU A 24 16.29 -61.99 0.32
CA LEU A 24 15.98 -62.41 1.70
C LEU A 24 17.00 -61.87 2.70
N GLU A 25 18.18 -61.41 2.27
CA GLU A 25 19.16 -60.77 3.16
C GLU A 25 18.65 -59.39 3.63
N GLU A 26 18.01 -58.64 2.73
CA GLU A 26 17.39 -57.34 3.04
C GLU A 26 16.18 -57.48 3.98
N GLN A 27 15.41 -58.57 3.83
CA GLN A 27 14.27 -58.89 4.71
C GLN A 27 14.73 -59.31 6.12
N LYS A 28 15.91 -59.92 6.26
CA LYS A 28 16.49 -60.27 7.57
C LYS A 28 17.04 -59.03 8.29
N ALA A 29 17.55 -58.04 7.56
CA ALA A 29 18.07 -56.79 8.12
C ALA A 29 16.96 -55.90 8.73
N ASN A 30 15.76 -55.90 8.16
CA ASN A 30 14.64 -55.05 8.60
C ASN A 30 13.86 -55.58 9.83
N GLN A 31 14.29 -56.68 10.45
CA GLN A 31 13.62 -57.25 11.63
C GLN A 31 14.30 -56.93 12.96
N LEU A 32 15.37 -56.13 12.97
CA LEU A 32 16.07 -55.73 14.19
C LEU A 32 15.66 -54.31 14.63
N VAL A 33 14.70 -54.34 15.56
CA VAL A 33 14.44 -53.41 16.67
C VAL A 33 13.95 -51.98 16.35
N ALA A 34 12.64 -51.80 16.53
CA ALA A 34 11.97 -50.49 16.57
C ALA A 34 11.53 -50.15 18.01
N LYS A 35 11.90 -48.96 18.49
CA LYS A 35 11.41 -48.34 19.74
C LYS A 35 10.27 -47.37 19.42
N THR A 36 9.36 -47.10 20.35
CA THR A 36 8.26 -46.13 20.16
C THR A 36 8.63 -44.76 20.74
N CYS A 37 8.35 -43.68 20.01
CA CYS A 37 8.64 -42.32 20.46
C CYS A 37 7.68 -41.89 21.59
N PRO A 38 8.18 -41.52 22.79
CA PRO A 38 7.32 -41.18 23.92
C PRO A 38 6.54 -39.86 23.74
N SER A 39 6.97 -38.98 22.84
CA SER A 39 6.30 -37.69 22.59
C SER A 39 5.16 -37.76 21.57
N CYS A 40 5.18 -38.71 20.62
CA CYS A 40 4.17 -38.75 19.53
C CYS A 40 3.67 -40.16 19.17
N GLY A 41 4.23 -41.23 19.76
CA GLY A 41 3.75 -42.60 19.58
C GLY A 41 4.19 -43.30 18.28
N ASN A 42 4.99 -42.67 17.42
CA ASN A 42 5.48 -43.31 16.19
C ASN A 42 6.64 -44.29 16.46
N ASN A 43 6.71 -45.33 15.62
CA ASN A 43 7.83 -46.29 15.61
C ASN A 43 9.09 -45.62 15.03
N VAL A 44 10.22 -45.82 15.70
CA VAL A 44 11.53 -45.25 15.36
C VAL A 44 12.60 -46.35 15.47
N SER A 45 13.67 -46.26 14.69
CA SER A 45 14.77 -47.24 14.79
C SER A 45 15.53 -47.06 16.12
N GLU A 46 16.14 -48.13 16.66
CA GLU A 46 16.93 -48.03 17.89
C GLU A 46 18.06 -47.01 17.79
N ASP A 47 18.69 -46.90 16.61
CA ASP A 47 19.83 -46.02 16.34
C ASP A 47 19.44 -44.55 16.09
N ASP A 48 18.14 -44.25 15.99
CA ASP A 48 17.67 -42.90 15.76
C ASP A 48 17.87 -42.01 16.99
N LYS A 49 18.63 -40.94 16.79
CA LYS A 49 18.89 -39.89 17.79
C LYS A 49 17.72 -38.92 17.95
N PHE A 50 16.85 -38.82 16.93
CA PHE A 50 15.68 -37.94 16.91
C PHE A 50 14.48 -38.64 16.25
N CYS A 51 13.26 -38.31 16.65
CA CYS A 51 12.06 -38.77 15.98
C CYS A 51 11.86 -38.02 14.65
N GLY A 52 11.86 -38.72 13.52
CA GLY A 52 11.64 -38.12 12.19
C GLY A 52 10.25 -37.50 11.97
N HIS A 53 9.28 -37.73 12.87
CA HIS A 53 7.93 -37.20 12.76
C HIS A 53 7.68 -35.95 13.63
N CYS A 54 8.21 -35.91 14.86
CA CYS A 54 7.98 -34.78 15.78
C CYS A 54 9.26 -34.06 16.27
N GLY A 55 10.45 -34.56 15.93
CA GLY A 55 11.72 -33.96 16.32
C GLY A 55 12.20 -34.30 17.74
N TYR A 56 11.51 -35.19 18.47
CA TYR A 56 11.89 -35.57 19.85
C TYR A 56 13.30 -36.18 19.91
N ASN A 57 14.17 -35.64 20.77
CA ASN A 57 15.57 -36.08 20.93
C ASN A 57 15.70 -37.17 22.01
N PHE A 58 16.21 -38.34 21.63
CA PHE A 58 16.36 -39.47 22.54
C PHE A 58 17.57 -39.38 23.48
N ASN A 59 18.51 -38.47 23.21
CA ASN A 59 19.74 -38.32 24.00
C ASN A 59 19.64 -37.24 25.10
N ASN A 60 18.58 -36.44 25.14
CA ASN A 60 18.40 -35.41 26.18
C ASN A 60 16.92 -35.23 26.56
N PRO A 61 16.38 -36.07 27.47
CA PRO A 61 14.95 -36.08 27.80
C PRO A 61 14.45 -34.87 28.60
N ASN A 62 15.33 -33.94 29.01
CA ASN A 62 14.99 -32.78 29.85
C ASN A 62 15.18 -31.43 29.15
N THR A 63 14.56 -31.25 27.99
CA THR A 63 14.26 -29.91 27.45
C THR A 63 12.82 -29.86 26.97
N ASN A 64 11.89 -29.83 27.92
CA ASN A 64 10.58 -29.23 27.68
C ASN A 64 10.77 -27.71 27.75
N GLU A 65 11.03 -27.09 26.61
CA GLU A 65 10.53 -25.74 26.29
C GLU A 65 10.92 -25.38 24.84
N ASN A 66 9.86 -25.20 24.06
CA ASN A 66 9.75 -24.65 22.71
C ASN A 66 10.95 -23.82 22.22
N TYR A 67 11.83 -24.44 21.46
CA TYR A 67 12.73 -23.77 20.52
C TYR A 67 12.32 -24.11 19.10
N SER A 68 11.51 -23.23 18.51
CA SER A 68 11.38 -23.15 17.06
C SER A 68 12.67 -22.58 16.46
N ASN A 69 13.37 -23.47 15.74
CA ASN A 69 14.31 -23.28 14.64
C ASN A 69 15.78 -22.95 14.96
N GLN A 70 16.69 -23.84 14.54
CA GLN A 70 17.53 -23.64 13.33
C GLN A 70 18.63 -24.71 13.21
N SER A 71 18.76 -25.32 12.02
CA SER A 71 20.01 -25.75 11.38
C SER A 71 19.67 -26.16 9.94
N SER A 72 19.85 -25.26 8.96
CA SER A 72 21.09 -25.03 8.20
C SER A 72 21.23 -25.96 6.98
N VAL A 73 20.47 -25.66 5.92
CA VAL A 73 20.84 -26.01 4.55
C VAL A 73 21.66 -24.83 4.00
N LYS A 74 22.89 -25.14 3.58
CA LYS A 74 23.80 -24.20 2.91
C LYS A 74 23.15 -23.65 1.63
N GLY A 75 23.17 -22.32 1.50
CA GLY A 75 22.98 -21.65 0.21
C GLY A 75 21.92 -20.54 0.18
N VAL A 76 21.87 -19.63 1.17
CA VAL A 76 21.16 -18.35 1.06
C VAL A 76 22.00 -17.28 1.79
N PRO A 77 22.17 -16.04 1.27
CA PRO A 77 23.02 -15.03 1.92
C PRO A 77 22.53 -14.73 3.34
N GLU A 78 23.45 -14.65 4.31
CA GLU A 78 23.16 -14.21 5.67
C GLU A 78 22.54 -12.80 5.63
N GLU A 79 21.23 -12.71 5.87
CA GLU A 79 20.61 -11.45 6.24
C GLU A 79 21.01 -11.12 7.68
N ASN A 80 21.68 -9.98 7.88
CA ASN A 80 22.15 -9.49 9.18
C ASN A 80 21.03 -9.54 10.24
N SER A 81 21.36 -9.79 11.51
CA SER A 81 20.40 -9.78 12.64
C SER A 81 19.55 -8.49 12.73
N PHE A 82 20.13 -7.37 12.30
CA PHE A 82 19.43 -6.09 12.14
C PHE A 82 18.28 -6.15 11.13
N THR A 83 18.48 -6.83 9.99
CA THR A 83 17.47 -7.05 8.94
C THR A 83 16.31 -7.90 9.47
N GLN A 84 16.60 -8.93 10.26
CA GLN A 84 15.56 -9.76 10.87
C GLN A 84 14.76 -8.99 11.94
N GLY A 85 15.45 -8.19 12.77
CA GLY A 85 14.80 -7.29 13.73
C GLY A 85 13.92 -6.23 13.07
N ALA A 86 14.42 -5.60 11.99
CA ALA A 86 13.66 -4.63 11.20
C ALA A 86 12.43 -5.27 10.51
N LYS A 87 12.58 -6.48 9.95
CA LYS A 87 11.45 -7.24 9.37
C LYS A 87 10.38 -7.57 10.41
N ASN A 88 10.78 -8.01 11.61
CA ASN A 88 9.84 -8.31 12.69
C ASN A 88 9.14 -7.05 13.21
N LEU A 89 9.87 -5.95 13.40
CA LEU A 89 9.29 -4.66 13.78
C LEU A 89 8.30 -4.16 12.72
N PHE A 90 8.68 -4.21 11.44
CA PHE A 90 7.82 -3.84 10.33
C PHE A 90 6.55 -4.70 10.28
N GLY A 91 6.67 -6.03 10.41
CA GLY A 91 5.52 -6.94 10.44
C GLY A 91 4.57 -6.66 11.61
N ASN A 92 5.10 -6.43 12.80
CA ASN A 92 4.28 -6.14 14.00
C ASN A 92 3.60 -4.77 13.93
N THR A 93 4.32 -3.75 13.46
CA THR A 93 3.79 -2.38 13.30
C THR A 93 2.71 -2.34 12.22
N THR A 94 2.98 -2.94 11.06
CA THR A 94 1.98 -3.01 9.97
C THR A 94 0.74 -3.80 10.36
N LYS A 95 0.88 -4.88 11.13
CA LYS A 95 -0.26 -5.63 11.69
C LYS A 95 -1.08 -4.79 12.68
N SER A 96 -0.41 -4.04 13.56
CA SER A 96 -1.10 -3.19 14.55
C SER A 96 -1.87 -2.05 13.89
N ILE A 97 -1.27 -1.41 12.87
CA ILE A 97 -1.92 -0.38 12.06
C ILE A 97 -3.03 -0.99 11.20
N GLY A 98 -2.78 -2.18 10.63
CA GLY A 98 -3.76 -2.96 9.87
C GLY A 98 -5.05 -3.19 10.66
N LYS A 99 -4.94 -3.52 11.95
CA LYS A 99 -6.12 -3.68 12.83
C LYS A 99 -6.95 -2.41 12.94
N LEU A 100 -6.31 -1.24 13.01
CA LEU A 100 -7.02 0.05 12.97
C LEU A 100 -7.67 0.31 11.60
N ALA A 101 -7.09 -0.23 10.53
CA ALA A 101 -7.64 -0.19 9.18
C ALA A 101 -8.72 -1.25 8.91
N GLY A 102 -9.06 -2.10 9.89
CA GLY A 102 -10.04 -3.19 9.72
C GLY A 102 -9.47 -4.49 9.14
N ASN A 103 -8.16 -4.70 9.20
CA ASN A 103 -7.48 -5.90 8.69
C ASN A 103 -6.61 -6.58 9.77
N GLU A 104 -6.68 -7.91 9.92
CA GLU A 104 -5.86 -8.66 10.88
C GLU A 104 -4.54 -9.20 10.31
N GLU A 105 -4.37 -9.16 8.98
CA GLU A 105 -3.19 -9.67 8.30
C GLU A 105 -2.01 -8.70 8.36
N SER A 106 -0.80 -9.24 8.44
CA SER A 106 0.42 -8.46 8.24
C SER A 106 0.56 -8.07 6.78
N LEU A 107 1.07 -6.87 6.53
CA LEU A 107 1.28 -6.34 5.20
C LEU A 107 2.39 -7.12 4.46
N ASN A 108 2.01 -7.97 3.51
CA ASN A 108 2.94 -8.61 2.57
C ASN A 108 2.85 -7.91 1.20
N ILE A 109 3.66 -6.87 1.00
CA ILE A 109 3.67 -6.13 -0.27
C ILE A 109 4.64 -6.82 -1.23
N ASN A 110 4.12 -7.31 -2.35
CA ASN A 110 4.94 -7.67 -3.49
C ASN A 110 4.99 -6.51 -4.50
N LEU A 111 5.78 -5.46 -4.19
CA LEU A 111 5.91 -4.28 -5.06
C LEU A 111 6.37 -4.65 -6.48
N LYS A 112 7.17 -5.71 -6.60
CA LYS A 112 7.66 -6.21 -7.88
C LYS A 112 6.51 -6.72 -8.75
N ASP A 113 5.53 -7.41 -8.17
CA ASP A 113 4.36 -7.88 -8.90
C ASP A 113 3.43 -6.71 -9.27
N MET A 114 3.17 -5.80 -8.33
CA MET A 114 2.31 -4.63 -8.54
C MET A 114 2.79 -3.75 -9.72
N PHE A 115 4.11 -3.56 -9.87
CA PHE A 115 4.69 -2.77 -10.96
C PHE A 115 5.19 -3.61 -12.15
N SER A 116 4.84 -4.89 -12.22
CA SER A 116 5.36 -5.81 -13.25
C SER A 116 4.91 -5.48 -14.69
N GLU A 117 3.78 -4.80 -14.85
CA GLU A 117 3.23 -4.40 -16.15
C GLU A 117 3.79 -3.05 -16.65
N VAL A 118 4.40 -2.24 -15.79
CA VAL A 118 4.85 -0.86 -16.13
C VAL A 118 5.75 -0.80 -17.37
N PHE A 119 6.67 -1.76 -17.52
CA PHE A 119 7.64 -1.78 -18.63
C PHE A 119 7.19 -2.63 -19.84
N LYS A 120 6.00 -3.24 -19.78
CA LYS A 120 5.47 -4.04 -20.89
C LYS A 120 4.81 -3.16 -21.94
N LYS A 121 4.68 -3.72 -23.14
CA LYS A 121 3.92 -3.07 -24.22
C LYS A 121 2.44 -3.38 -24.01
N HIS A 122 1.63 -2.33 -24.09
CA HIS A 122 0.18 -2.42 -24.04
C HIS A 122 -0.40 -1.84 -25.32
N THR A 123 -1.51 -2.42 -25.73
CA THR A 123 -2.35 -2.01 -26.85
C THR A 123 -3.15 -0.76 -26.50
N LYS A 124 -3.71 -0.12 -27.53
CA LYS A 124 -4.57 1.04 -27.33
C LYS A 124 -5.88 0.62 -26.64
N GLU A 125 -6.40 -0.54 -27.02
CA GLU A 125 -7.62 -1.13 -26.48
C GLU A 125 -7.51 -1.33 -24.97
N GLU A 126 -6.39 -1.87 -24.46
CA GLU A 126 -6.14 -1.98 -23.02
C GLU A 126 -6.16 -0.62 -22.30
N SER A 127 -5.60 0.43 -22.92
CA SER A 127 -5.69 1.78 -22.33
C SER A 127 -7.12 2.29 -22.35
N ASP A 128 -7.85 2.13 -23.46
CA ASP A 128 -9.22 2.60 -23.63
C ASP A 128 -10.15 1.93 -22.61
N GLU A 129 -9.97 0.63 -22.33
CA GLU A 129 -10.68 -0.11 -21.28
C GLU A 129 -10.52 0.51 -19.89
N ILE A 130 -9.32 0.98 -19.55
CA ILE A 130 -9.07 1.70 -18.29
C ILE A 130 -9.84 3.03 -18.29
N PHE A 131 -9.80 3.80 -19.38
CA PHE A 131 -10.49 5.09 -19.48
C PHE A 131 -12.02 4.98 -19.35
N ILE A 132 -12.61 3.89 -19.86
CA ILE A 132 -14.04 3.65 -19.79
C ILE A 132 -14.48 2.92 -18.52
N ALA A 133 -13.57 2.56 -17.60
CA ALA A 133 -13.93 1.89 -16.34
C ALA A 133 -14.86 2.77 -15.49
N GLY A 134 -15.75 2.14 -14.70
CA GLY A 134 -16.73 2.86 -13.88
C GLY A 134 -17.97 3.35 -14.61
N THR A 135 -18.25 2.81 -15.80
CA THR A 135 -19.53 3.03 -16.49
C THR A 135 -20.48 1.85 -16.25
N LYS A 136 -21.73 1.98 -16.69
CA LYS A 136 -22.77 0.93 -16.52
C LYS A 136 -22.36 -0.42 -17.11
N SER A 137 -21.61 -0.43 -18.21
CA SER A 137 -21.21 -1.65 -18.93
C SER A 137 -19.81 -2.15 -18.59
N THR A 138 -19.02 -1.39 -17.82
CA THR A 138 -17.59 -1.68 -17.55
C THR A 138 -17.28 -1.83 -16.07
N THR A 139 -18.26 -1.57 -15.19
CA THR A 139 -18.13 -1.89 -13.77
C THR A 139 -18.28 -3.40 -13.60
N PRO A 140 -17.25 -4.12 -13.11
CA PRO A 140 -17.30 -5.56 -12.92
C PRO A 140 -18.28 -5.94 -11.82
N LYS A 141 -18.81 -7.17 -11.90
CA LYS A 141 -19.56 -7.76 -10.79
C LYS A 141 -18.62 -8.20 -9.66
N LEU A 142 -19.14 -8.42 -8.45
CA LEU A 142 -18.32 -8.74 -7.27
C LEU A 142 -17.55 -10.07 -7.39
N ASP A 143 -18.07 -11.03 -8.15
CA ASP A 143 -17.43 -12.31 -8.48
C ASP A 143 -16.28 -12.18 -9.49
N GLU A 144 -16.29 -11.14 -10.33
CA GLU A 144 -15.28 -10.86 -11.34
C GLU A 144 -14.09 -10.03 -10.81
N ILE A 145 -14.21 -9.46 -9.61
CA ILE A 145 -13.17 -8.62 -9.00
C ILE A 145 -12.09 -9.50 -8.36
N SER A 146 -10.83 -9.30 -8.76
CA SER A 146 -9.68 -9.93 -8.14
C SER A 146 -9.36 -9.31 -6.77
N GLU A 147 -9.04 -10.17 -5.79
CA GLU A 147 -8.48 -9.78 -4.49
C GLU A 147 -6.97 -9.51 -4.56
N GLU A 148 -6.32 -9.90 -5.65
CA GLU A 148 -4.91 -9.62 -5.86
C GLU A 148 -4.68 -8.13 -6.10
N TRP A 149 -3.44 -7.70 -5.83
CA TRP A 149 -3.02 -6.35 -6.15
C TRP A 149 -3.24 -6.06 -7.64
N GLY A 150 -3.85 -4.91 -7.94
CA GLY A 150 -3.87 -4.41 -9.31
C GLY A 150 -2.45 -4.24 -9.84
N ARG A 151 -2.27 -4.35 -11.16
CA ARG A 151 -0.99 -4.12 -11.84
C ARG A 151 -1.04 -2.82 -12.64
N PRO A 152 -1.08 -1.65 -11.98
CA PRO A 152 -1.21 -0.37 -12.66
C PRO A 152 0.01 -0.12 -13.57
N TRP A 153 -0.24 0.43 -14.76
CA TRP A 153 0.79 0.73 -15.75
C TRP A 153 0.50 2.02 -16.52
N LEU A 154 -0.76 2.43 -16.68
CA LEU A 154 -1.16 3.61 -17.45
C LEU A 154 -0.62 4.89 -16.81
N PHE A 155 -0.54 4.95 -15.47
CA PHE A 155 0.04 6.07 -14.74
C PHE A 155 1.45 6.43 -15.24
N SER A 156 2.25 5.43 -15.62
CA SER A 156 3.61 5.63 -16.13
C SER A 156 3.63 6.24 -17.53
N ARG A 157 2.62 5.93 -18.36
CA ARG A 157 2.44 6.51 -19.70
C ARG A 157 1.93 7.94 -19.61
N VAL A 158 1.03 8.21 -18.67
CA VAL A 158 0.59 9.57 -18.32
C VAL A 158 1.77 10.41 -17.85
N PHE A 159 2.59 9.87 -16.93
CA PHE A 159 3.81 10.53 -16.48
C PHE A 159 4.77 10.82 -17.62
N LEU A 160 5.02 9.85 -18.51
CA LEU A 160 5.92 10.03 -19.64
C LEU A 160 5.42 11.13 -20.60
N ALA A 161 4.12 11.18 -20.88
CA ALA A 161 3.53 12.23 -21.71
C ALA A 161 3.74 13.63 -21.09
N PHE A 162 3.54 13.76 -19.77
CA PHE A 162 3.82 15.01 -19.07
C PHE A 162 5.31 15.33 -19.03
N ALA A 163 6.18 14.35 -18.80
CA ALA A 163 7.64 14.55 -18.75
C ALA A 163 8.20 15.02 -20.10
N ILE A 164 7.72 14.45 -21.21
CA ILE A 164 8.08 14.90 -22.56
C ILE A 164 7.59 16.34 -22.78
N THR A 165 6.34 16.63 -22.43
CA THR A 165 5.76 17.97 -22.57
C THR A 165 6.55 18.99 -21.73
N PHE A 166 6.88 18.63 -20.50
CA PHE A 166 7.69 19.44 -19.60
C PHE A 166 9.08 19.71 -20.17
N ALA A 167 9.76 18.69 -20.69
CA ALA A 167 11.09 18.84 -21.29
C ALA A 167 11.07 19.77 -22.51
N VAL A 168 10.06 19.65 -23.38
CA VAL A 168 9.92 20.53 -24.55
C VAL A 168 9.66 21.97 -24.11
N LEU A 169 8.76 22.20 -23.15
CA LEU A 169 8.49 23.53 -22.59
C LEU A 169 9.73 24.11 -21.90
N TRP A 170 10.48 23.28 -21.17
CA TRP A 170 11.72 23.69 -20.52
C TRP A 170 12.76 24.16 -21.54
N VAL A 171 12.92 23.45 -22.65
CA VAL A 171 13.79 23.88 -23.77
C VAL A 171 13.29 25.19 -24.37
N LEU A 172 11.98 25.36 -24.59
CA LEU A 172 11.42 26.62 -25.10
C LEU A 172 11.72 27.81 -24.18
N VAL A 173 11.62 27.62 -22.86
CA VAL A 173 11.92 28.68 -21.88
C VAL A 173 13.42 28.97 -21.81
N ASN A 174 14.27 27.94 -21.71
CA ASN A 174 15.70 28.13 -21.36
C ASN A 174 16.63 28.27 -22.58
N SER A 175 16.29 27.66 -23.71
CA SER A 175 17.13 27.71 -24.94
C SER A 175 16.64 28.73 -25.96
N PHE A 176 15.33 29.00 -25.98
CA PHE A 176 14.72 29.96 -26.90
C PHE A 176 14.22 31.24 -26.22
N GLU A 177 14.41 31.36 -24.90
CA GLU A 177 14.00 32.54 -24.10
C GLU A 177 12.53 32.92 -24.32
N ASN A 178 11.66 31.93 -24.59
CA ASN A 178 10.26 32.18 -24.89
C ASN A 178 9.43 32.28 -23.61
N GLU A 179 9.18 33.51 -23.15
CA GLU A 179 8.37 33.79 -21.96
C GLU A 179 6.93 33.27 -22.05
N LEU A 180 6.36 33.16 -23.26
CA LEU A 180 5.01 32.61 -23.45
C LEU A 180 4.92 31.11 -23.10
N ALA A 181 6.05 30.41 -23.03
CA ALA A 181 6.11 29.02 -22.59
C ALA A 181 6.10 28.87 -21.05
N ILE A 182 6.35 29.95 -20.29
CA ILE A 182 6.41 29.92 -18.82
C ILE A 182 5.09 29.43 -18.20
N PRO A 183 3.90 29.97 -18.53
CA PRO A 183 2.65 29.47 -17.96
C PRO A 183 2.42 27.98 -18.24
N GLY A 184 2.80 27.52 -19.43
CA GLY A 184 2.75 26.10 -19.78
C GLY A 184 3.68 25.26 -18.91
N LEU A 185 4.92 25.73 -18.68
CA LEU A 185 5.90 25.05 -17.82
C LEU A 185 5.40 24.93 -16.37
N ILE A 186 4.81 26.01 -15.82
CA ILE A 186 4.21 26.02 -14.48
C ILE A 186 3.06 25.01 -14.41
N PHE A 187 2.14 25.05 -15.37
CA PHE A 187 0.96 24.19 -15.40
C PHE A 187 1.34 22.71 -15.51
N ILE A 188 2.22 22.35 -16.45
CA ILE A 188 2.67 20.97 -16.66
C ILE A 188 3.53 20.50 -15.48
N GLY A 189 4.39 21.36 -14.93
CA GLY A 189 5.18 21.04 -13.73
C GLY A 189 4.29 20.71 -12.54
N ALA A 190 3.26 21.52 -12.29
CA ALA A 190 2.30 21.27 -11.22
C ALA A 190 1.47 20.00 -11.45
N LEU A 191 1.10 19.67 -12.69
CA LEU A 191 0.26 18.50 -13.03
C LEU A 191 1.00 17.17 -13.08
N MET A 192 2.26 17.16 -13.51
CA MET A 192 2.98 15.97 -13.95
C MET A 192 2.91 14.82 -12.94
N VAL A 193 3.30 15.06 -11.69
CA VAL A 193 3.28 14.02 -10.65
C VAL A 193 1.89 13.85 -10.06
N PRO A 194 1.14 14.90 -9.68
CA PRO A 194 -0.19 14.72 -9.10
C PRO A 194 -1.18 13.95 -9.96
N LEU A 195 -1.25 14.25 -11.26
CA LEU A 195 -2.19 13.55 -12.13
C LEU A 195 -1.72 12.11 -12.38
N SER A 196 -0.41 11.87 -12.53
CA SER A 196 0.11 10.51 -12.66
C SER A 196 -0.17 9.66 -11.42
N CYS A 197 0.06 10.19 -10.22
CA CYS A 197 -0.31 9.52 -8.98
C CYS A 197 -1.82 9.27 -8.89
N LEU A 198 -2.66 10.19 -9.35
CA LEU A 198 -4.11 9.97 -9.39
C LEU A 198 -4.48 8.79 -10.31
N PHE A 199 -3.85 8.67 -11.49
CA PHE A 199 -4.03 7.50 -12.35
C PHE A 199 -3.60 6.21 -11.67
N PHE A 200 -2.53 6.21 -10.87
CA PHE A 200 -2.14 5.05 -10.08
C PHE A 200 -3.27 4.63 -9.10
N PHE A 201 -3.87 5.57 -8.37
CA PHE A 201 -5.00 5.27 -7.48
C PHE A 201 -6.25 4.82 -8.25
N TYR A 202 -6.47 5.38 -9.44
CA TYR A 202 -7.60 5.01 -10.31
C TYR A 202 -7.47 3.57 -10.80
N GLU A 203 -6.30 3.19 -11.33
CA GLU A 203 -6.01 1.83 -11.78
C GLU A 203 -6.00 0.82 -10.62
N SER A 204 -5.56 1.24 -9.44
CA SER A 204 -5.51 0.38 -8.25
C SER A 204 -6.86 0.20 -7.58
N ASN A 205 -7.91 0.91 -8.00
CA ASN A 205 -9.26 0.70 -7.50
C ASN A 205 -9.88 -0.56 -8.13
N ALA A 206 -9.70 -1.71 -7.48
CA ALA A 206 -10.18 -3.01 -7.95
C ALA A 206 -11.69 -3.04 -8.26
N PHE A 207 -12.51 -2.25 -7.55
CA PHE A 207 -13.95 -2.19 -7.79
C PHE A 207 -14.34 -1.55 -9.12
N LYS A 208 -13.46 -0.72 -9.72
CA LYS A 208 -13.67 -0.06 -11.02
C LYS A 208 -15.08 0.53 -11.19
N ASN A 209 -15.64 1.11 -10.12
CA ASN A 209 -17.04 1.56 -10.06
C ASN A 209 -17.19 3.08 -9.95
N ILE A 210 -16.12 3.83 -10.17
CA ILE A 210 -16.11 5.29 -10.27
C ILE A 210 -15.53 5.62 -11.64
N SER A 211 -16.25 6.38 -12.46
CA SER A 211 -15.77 6.75 -13.79
C SER A 211 -14.65 7.78 -13.73
N LEU A 212 -13.78 7.80 -14.74
CA LEU A 212 -12.75 8.84 -14.83
C LEU A 212 -13.35 10.25 -14.83
N PHE A 213 -14.54 10.45 -15.40
CA PHE A 213 -15.22 11.74 -15.36
C PHE A 213 -15.57 12.17 -13.92
N GLU A 214 -16.05 11.26 -13.06
CA GLU A 214 -16.27 11.57 -11.64
C GLU A 214 -14.94 11.87 -10.93
N VAL A 215 -13.88 11.11 -11.22
CA VAL A 215 -12.53 11.34 -10.69
C VAL A 215 -12.04 12.74 -11.05
N MET A 216 -12.16 13.14 -12.32
CA MET A 216 -11.76 14.47 -12.77
C MET A 216 -12.62 15.59 -12.16
N LYS A 217 -13.92 15.35 -11.94
CA LYS A 217 -14.77 16.31 -11.20
C LYS A 217 -14.30 16.48 -9.76
N MET A 218 -13.94 15.40 -9.08
CA MET A 218 -13.38 15.46 -7.71
C MET A 218 -12.04 16.17 -7.68
N PHE A 219 -11.19 15.91 -8.67
CA PHE A 219 -9.92 16.60 -8.86
C PHE A 219 -10.12 18.12 -9.03
N PHE A 220 -10.90 18.55 -10.02
CA PHE A 220 -11.07 19.99 -10.30
C PHE A 220 -11.95 20.69 -9.26
N ILE A 221 -13.18 20.23 -9.08
CA ILE A 221 -14.16 20.89 -8.21
C ILE A 221 -13.83 20.63 -6.74
N GLY A 222 -13.53 19.39 -6.39
CA GLY A 222 -13.18 19.04 -5.01
C GLY A 222 -11.85 19.67 -4.58
N GLY A 223 -10.84 19.68 -5.43
CA GLY A 223 -9.56 20.37 -5.18
C GLY A 223 -9.75 21.86 -4.89
N VAL A 224 -10.45 22.59 -5.76
CA VAL A 224 -10.72 24.04 -5.54
C VAL A 224 -11.60 24.29 -4.32
N LEU A 225 -12.65 23.48 -4.10
CA LEU A 225 -13.48 23.62 -2.90
C LEU A 225 -12.69 23.34 -1.62
N SER A 226 -11.69 22.45 -1.66
CA SER A 226 -10.85 22.20 -0.49
C SER A 226 -9.94 23.38 -0.20
N LEU A 227 -9.36 24.04 -1.21
CA LEU A 227 -8.66 25.33 -1.02
C LEU A 227 -9.57 26.41 -0.45
N LEU A 228 -10.80 26.54 -0.96
CA LEU A 228 -11.77 27.48 -0.41
C LEU A 228 -12.08 27.16 1.06
N SER A 229 -12.22 25.88 1.39
CA SER A 229 -12.44 25.43 2.76
C SER A 229 -11.25 25.75 3.68
N THR A 230 -10.01 25.57 3.22
CA THR A 230 -8.82 25.90 4.02
C THR A 230 -8.72 27.40 4.26
N MET A 231 -8.96 28.22 3.22
CA MET A 231 -8.98 29.68 3.34
C MET A 231 -10.01 30.16 4.37
N PHE A 232 -11.20 29.56 4.39
CA PHE A 232 -12.21 29.88 5.41
C PHE A 232 -11.74 29.48 6.81
N LEU A 233 -11.15 28.29 6.96
CA LEU A 233 -10.68 27.77 8.25
C LEU A 233 -9.48 28.57 8.81
N TYR A 234 -8.61 29.11 7.96
CA TYR A 234 -7.55 30.01 8.39
C TYR A 234 -8.06 31.27 9.09
N GLY A 235 -9.31 31.69 8.84
CA GLY A 235 -9.95 32.79 9.57
C GLY A 235 -10.20 32.52 11.05
N PHE A 236 -10.06 31.27 11.52
CA PHE A 236 -10.30 30.86 12.91
C PHE A 236 -9.03 30.49 13.68
N VAL A 237 -7.86 30.59 13.05
CA VAL A 237 -6.56 30.33 13.69
C VAL A 237 -5.69 31.57 13.63
N THR A 238 -4.87 31.76 14.66
CA THR A 238 -3.90 32.84 14.74
C THR A 238 -2.50 32.25 14.62
N PHE A 239 -1.73 32.73 13.66
CA PHE A 239 -0.32 32.36 13.48
C PHE A 239 0.60 33.28 14.29
N SER A 240 1.80 32.79 14.58
CA SER A 240 2.80 33.52 15.36
C SER A 240 3.23 34.83 14.69
N ASP A 241 3.71 35.79 15.49
CA ASP A 241 4.31 37.01 14.98
C ASP A 241 5.53 36.73 14.10
N GLU A 242 6.26 35.63 14.37
CA GLU A 242 7.40 35.20 13.55
C GLU A 242 6.95 34.85 12.11
N HIS A 243 5.84 34.14 11.97
CA HIS A 243 5.24 33.86 10.68
C HIS A 243 4.73 35.14 10.00
N ASN A 244 3.99 35.97 10.73
CA ASN A 244 3.37 37.17 10.18
C ASN A 244 4.38 38.25 9.76
N VAL A 245 5.52 38.34 10.45
CA VAL A 245 6.54 39.39 10.24
C VAL A 245 7.69 38.90 9.37
N TYR A 246 8.16 37.67 9.55
CA TYR A 246 9.36 37.14 8.87
C TYR A 246 9.07 36.03 7.86
N GLY A 247 7.83 35.55 7.77
CA GLY A 247 7.44 34.46 6.87
C GLY A 247 7.98 33.09 7.29
N THR A 248 8.56 32.97 8.47
CA THR A 248 9.14 31.72 9.00
C THR A 248 8.09 30.94 9.78
N LEU A 249 7.88 29.67 9.44
CA LEU A 249 6.95 28.80 10.16
C LEU A 249 7.59 28.24 11.42
N THR A 250 7.03 28.53 12.59
CA THR A 250 7.36 27.77 13.80
C THR A 250 6.79 26.36 13.72
N ILE A 251 7.23 25.45 14.59
CA ILE A 251 6.65 24.09 14.67
C ILE A 251 5.15 24.15 14.98
N ILE A 252 4.71 25.12 15.77
CA ILE A 252 3.30 25.33 16.10
C ILE A 252 2.54 25.84 14.86
N ASP A 253 3.11 26.81 14.12
CA ASP A 253 2.48 27.31 12.89
C ASP A 253 2.36 26.21 11.84
N ALA A 254 3.42 25.42 11.62
CA ALA A 254 3.40 24.27 10.71
C ALA A 254 2.36 23.22 11.13
N PHE A 255 2.18 23.01 12.44
CA PHE A 255 1.12 22.12 12.93
C PHE A 255 -0.27 22.68 12.65
N LEU A 256 -0.48 23.98 12.87
CA LEU A 256 -1.76 24.63 12.58
C LEU A 256 -2.08 24.64 11.08
N VAL A 257 -1.07 24.88 10.22
CA VAL A 257 -1.19 24.74 8.75
C VAL A 257 -1.64 23.33 8.41
N GLY A 258 -0.90 22.31 8.84
CA GLY A 258 -1.26 20.91 8.58
C GLY A 258 -2.66 20.56 9.10
N LEU A 259 -3.01 20.99 10.31
CA LEU A 259 -4.31 20.72 10.90
C LEU A 259 -5.46 21.36 10.11
N VAL A 260 -5.34 22.65 9.80
CA VAL A 260 -6.36 23.40 9.05
C VAL A 260 -6.52 22.84 7.66
N GLU A 261 -5.41 22.57 6.98
CA GLU A 261 -5.45 22.11 5.62
C GLU A 261 -6.02 20.71 5.46
N GLU A 262 -5.57 19.76 6.30
CA GLU A 262 -6.12 18.40 6.27
C GLU A 262 -7.59 18.38 6.71
N THR A 263 -8.00 19.28 7.63
CA THR A 263 -9.42 19.46 7.98
C THR A 263 -10.24 19.95 6.79
N GLY A 264 -9.77 20.98 6.08
CA GLY A 264 -10.46 21.54 4.91
C GLY A 264 -10.64 20.51 3.79
N LYS A 265 -9.60 19.71 3.52
CA LYS A 265 -9.70 18.58 2.57
C LYS A 265 -10.67 17.50 3.08
N ALA A 266 -10.59 17.12 4.35
CA ALA A 266 -11.47 16.11 4.95
C ALA A 266 -12.96 16.48 4.82
N LEU A 267 -13.33 17.75 5.01
CA LEU A 267 -14.72 18.22 4.84
C LEU A 267 -15.25 17.95 3.42
N ILE A 268 -14.45 18.25 2.40
CA ILE A 268 -14.83 18.03 1.00
C ILE A 268 -14.84 16.53 0.67
N ILE A 269 -13.90 15.76 1.19
CA ILE A 269 -13.87 14.30 1.04
C ILE A 269 -15.13 13.67 1.64
N VAL A 270 -15.53 14.05 2.86
CA VAL A 270 -16.78 13.61 3.50
C VAL A 270 -17.98 13.94 2.64
N TYR A 271 -18.05 15.14 2.07
CA TYR A 271 -19.13 15.54 1.16
C TYR A 271 -19.26 14.59 -0.04
N PHE A 272 -18.16 14.30 -0.74
CA PHE A 272 -18.18 13.41 -1.91
C PHE A 272 -18.48 11.96 -1.53
N ILE A 273 -17.89 11.44 -0.46
CA ILE A 273 -18.18 10.09 0.05
C ILE A 273 -19.67 9.93 0.36
N ASN A 274 -20.26 10.89 1.09
CA ASN A 274 -21.68 10.85 1.46
C ASN A 274 -22.60 11.02 0.23
N LYS A 275 -22.22 11.88 -0.73
CA LYS A 275 -22.96 12.10 -1.98
C LYS A 275 -22.98 10.84 -2.85
N MET A 276 -21.84 10.17 -2.98
CA MET A 276 -21.69 8.95 -3.77
C MET A 276 -22.21 7.70 -3.04
N ARG A 277 -22.46 7.79 -1.73
CA ARG A 277 -22.93 6.68 -0.87
C ARG A 277 -22.04 5.44 -0.97
N THR A 278 -20.73 5.64 -1.13
CA THR A 278 -19.78 4.54 -1.22
C THR A 278 -19.43 4.00 0.17
N ASN A 279 -19.28 2.68 0.27
CA ASN A 279 -18.86 1.96 1.48
C ASN A 279 -17.53 1.21 1.26
N LYS A 280 -16.87 1.43 0.13
CA LYS A 280 -15.66 0.71 -0.30
C LYS A 280 -14.41 1.50 0.05
N ILE A 281 -13.45 0.90 0.76
CA ILE A 281 -12.23 1.59 1.23
C ILE A 281 -11.40 2.10 0.03
N LEU A 282 -11.26 1.29 -1.03
CA LEU A 282 -10.54 1.70 -2.25
C LEU A 282 -11.19 2.92 -2.94
N ASN A 283 -12.51 3.06 -2.85
CA ASN A 283 -13.19 4.27 -3.32
C ASN A 283 -12.87 5.47 -2.43
N GLY A 284 -12.80 5.28 -1.11
CA GLY A 284 -12.34 6.32 -0.19
C GLY A 284 -10.93 6.81 -0.53
N LEU A 285 -10.00 5.88 -0.77
CA LEU A 285 -8.63 6.19 -1.22
C LEU A 285 -8.64 7.00 -2.52
N LEU A 286 -9.39 6.57 -3.54
CA LEU A 286 -9.46 7.25 -4.83
C LEU A 286 -10.09 8.65 -4.73
N ILE A 287 -11.18 8.80 -3.97
CA ILE A 287 -11.83 10.11 -3.73
C ILE A 287 -10.86 11.07 -3.03
N GLY A 288 -10.19 10.58 -1.98
CA GLY A 288 -9.18 11.35 -1.25
C GLY A 288 -8.01 11.75 -2.15
N ALA A 289 -7.44 10.81 -2.90
CA ALA A 289 -6.36 11.07 -3.85
C ALA A 289 -6.75 12.09 -4.91
N ALA A 290 -7.97 12.03 -5.45
CA ALA A 290 -8.45 12.97 -6.45
C ALA A 290 -8.50 14.39 -5.90
N ILE A 291 -9.13 14.59 -4.74
CA ILE A 291 -9.25 15.91 -4.10
C ILE A 291 -7.87 16.44 -3.70
N GLY A 292 -7.02 15.60 -3.10
CA GLY A 292 -5.66 15.97 -2.71
C GLY A 292 -4.75 16.30 -3.89
N ALA A 293 -4.87 15.58 -5.02
CA ALA A 293 -4.16 15.91 -6.25
C ALA A 293 -4.62 17.24 -6.83
N GLY A 294 -5.94 17.51 -6.81
CA GLY A 294 -6.47 18.81 -7.20
C GLY A 294 -5.90 19.94 -6.36
N PHE A 295 -5.97 19.80 -5.03
CA PHE A 295 -5.39 20.74 -4.07
C PHE A 295 -3.91 21.02 -4.38
N ALA A 296 -3.10 19.96 -4.50
CA ALA A 296 -1.66 20.06 -4.76
C ALA A 296 -1.34 20.81 -6.06
N VAL A 297 -2.11 20.56 -7.13
CA VAL A 297 -1.88 21.19 -8.44
C VAL A 297 -2.15 22.68 -8.39
N PHE A 298 -3.30 23.08 -7.85
CA PHE A 298 -3.68 24.49 -7.80
C PHE A 298 -2.79 25.30 -6.86
N GLU A 299 -2.44 24.72 -5.72
CA GLU A 299 -1.52 25.33 -4.76
C GLU A 299 -0.10 25.46 -5.34
N SER A 300 0.45 24.38 -5.89
CA SER A 300 1.79 24.39 -6.49
C SER A 300 1.89 25.38 -7.63
N ALA A 301 0.88 25.46 -8.50
CA ALA A 301 0.84 26.45 -9.57
C ALA A 301 0.89 27.90 -9.03
N GLY A 302 0.16 28.18 -7.95
CA GLY A 302 0.16 29.48 -7.28
C GLY A 302 1.52 29.86 -6.67
N TYR A 303 2.16 28.94 -5.95
CA TYR A 303 3.49 29.16 -5.40
C TYR A 303 4.55 29.37 -6.49
N ILE A 304 4.53 28.53 -7.53
CA ILE A 304 5.46 28.65 -8.65
C ILE A 304 5.29 30.00 -9.35
N LEU A 305 4.04 30.43 -9.62
CA LEU A 305 3.76 31.72 -10.24
C LEU A 305 4.25 32.89 -9.37
N THR A 306 3.92 32.88 -8.08
CA THR A 306 4.31 33.96 -7.14
C THR A 306 5.82 34.10 -7.05
N TYR A 307 6.53 32.96 -7.01
CA TYR A 307 7.99 32.95 -7.04
C TYR A 307 8.53 33.45 -8.38
N SER A 308 7.94 33.03 -9.50
CA SER A 308 8.32 33.46 -10.85
C SER A 308 8.24 34.98 -11.01
N LEU A 309 7.26 35.64 -10.38
CA LEU A 309 7.09 37.09 -10.43
C LEU A 309 8.14 37.84 -9.60
N SER A 310 8.73 37.19 -8.61
CA SER A 310 9.64 37.80 -7.64
C SER A 310 11.12 37.53 -7.96
N ASN A 311 11.44 36.34 -8.50
CA ASN A 311 12.81 35.90 -8.82
C ASN A 311 12.79 34.90 -9.98
N VAL A 312 13.16 35.34 -11.19
CA VAL A 312 13.10 34.50 -12.41
C VAL A 312 14.23 33.46 -12.44
N ASP A 313 15.40 33.78 -11.88
CA ASP A 313 16.64 33.00 -12.02
C ASP A 313 16.60 31.58 -11.43
N ASN A 314 15.56 31.22 -10.66
CA ASN A 314 15.41 29.91 -10.03
C ASN A 314 14.04 29.23 -10.24
N LEU A 315 13.26 29.70 -11.21
CA LEU A 315 11.93 29.14 -11.49
C LEU A 315 11.98 27.61 -11.74
N THR A 316 12.88 27.16 -12.61
CA THR A 316 13.02 25.74 -12.96
C THR A 316 13.31 24.87 -11.74
N THR A 317 14.19 25.35 -10.83
CA THR A 317 14.54 24.63 -9.59
C THR A 317 13.33 24.46 -8.69
N LEU A 318 12.56 25.53 -8.49
CA LEU A 318 11.35 25.47 -7.67
C LEU A 318 10.29 24.55 -8.29
N VAL A 319 10.05 24.69 -9.60
CA VAL A 319 9.13 23.82 -10.34
C VAL A 319 9.52 22.37 -10.13
N PHE A 320 10.80 22.03 -10.34
CA PHE A 320 11.29 20.67 -10.16
C PHE A 320 11.04 20.16 -8.74
N ILE A 321 11.43 20.93 -7.71
CA ILE A 321 11.23 20.57 -6.30
C ILE A 321 9.75 20.28 -6.04
N ARG A 322 8.85 21.21 -6.39
CA ARG A 322 7.41 21.06 -6.15
C ARG A 322 6.81 19.91 -6.93
N SER A 323 7.27 19.66 -8.16
CA SER A 323 6.82 18.55 -8.99
C SER A 323 7.15 17.20 -8.37
N TRP A 324 8.44 16.90 -8.10
CA TRP A 324 8.82 15.54 -7.69
C TRP A 324 8.33 15.22 -6.28
N THR A 325 8.32 16.20 -5.37
CA THR A 325 7.91 15.97 -4.00
C THR A 325 6.43 15.68 -3.83
N ALA A 326 5.59 16.08 -4.80
CA ALA A 326 4.15 15.88 -4.75
C ALA A 326 3.73 14.40 -4.59
N ILE A 327 4.62 13.45 -4.92
CA ILE A 327 4.41 12.00 -4.77
C ILE A 327 4.09 11.57 -3.33
N GLY A 328 4.45 12.34 -2.30
CA GLY A 328 4.16 11.99 -0.90
C GLY A 328 3.58 13.10 -0.04
N THR A 329 2.95 14.11 -0.65
CA THR A 329 2.28 15.20 0.07
C THR A 329 0.75 15.04 0.02
N HIS A 330 0.01 16.11 -0.30
CA HIS A 330 -1.45 16.21 -0.16
C HIS A 330 -2.24 15.07 -0.79
N ILE A 331 -1.76 14.49 -1.90
CA ILE A 331 -2.41 13.35 -2.57
C ILE A 331 -2.54 12.17 -1.62
N VAL A 332 -1.42 11.81 -0.99
CA VAL A 332 -1.29 10.63 -0.13
C VAL A 332 -2.01 10.86 1.19
N TRP A 333 -1.83 12.03 1.80
CA TRP A 333 -2.52 12.40 3.04
C TRP A 333 -4.04 12.41 2.87
N SER A 334 -4.52 13.00 1.78
CA SER A 334 -5.96 13.01 1.46
C SER A 334 -6.49 11.61 1.15
N ALA A 335 -5.71 10.76 0.45
CA ALA A 335 -6.08 9.36 0.21
C ALA A 335 -6.26 8.59 1.52
N ILE A 336 -5.31 8.74 2.46
CA ILE A 336 -5.38 8.14 3.80
C ILE A 336 -6.66 8.59 4.53
N ILE A 337 -6.94 9.89 4.52
CA ILE A 337 -8.16 10.47 5.13
C ILE A 337 -9.44 9.90 4.48
N GLY A 338 -9.47 9.82 3.14
CA GLY A 338 -10.63 9.28 2.42
C GLY A 338 -10.89 7.81 2.72
N ALA A 339 -9.84 6.99 2.83
CA ALA A 339 -9.95 5.60 3.22
C ALA A 339 -10.55 5.44 4.63
N VAL A 340 -10.02 6.20 5.59
CA VAL A 340 -10.43 6.06 7.00
C VAL A 340 -11.81 6.64 7.27
N ILE A 341 -12.29 7.61 6.49
CA ILE A 341 -13.70 8.07 6.54
C ILE A 341 -14.65 6.91 6.22
N ILE A 342 -14.31 6.05 5.25
CA ILE A 342 -15.11 4.87 4.93
C ILE A 342 -15.10 3.87 6.10
N ILE A 343 -13.93 3.63 6.69
CA ILE A 343 -13.78 2.73 7.85
C ILE A 343 -14.59 3.24 9.05
N ALA A 344 -14.54 4.55 9.30
CA ALA A 344 -15.16 5.16 10.48
C ALA A 344 -16.69 5.33 10.38
N LYS A 345 -17.25 5.36 9.18
CA LYS A 345 -18.70 5.54 8.98
C LYS A 345 -19.52 4.24 9.01
N ASP A 346 -18.87 3.08 9.04
CA ASP A 346 -19.48 1.75 9.23
C ASP A 346 -20.78 1.55 8.43
N ASN A 347 -20.68 1.58 7.09
CA ASN A 347 -21.80 1.45 6.13
C ASN A 347 -22.93 2.51 6.20
N THR A 348 -22.87 3.47 7.12
CA THR A 348 -23.80 4.60 7.20
C THR A 348 -23.26 5.86 6.53
N LYS A 349 -23.97 6.98 6.62
CA LYS A 349 -23.42 8.29 6.22
C LYS A 349 -22.45 8.76 7.29
N PHE A 350 -21.28 9.27 6.88
CA PHE A 350 -20.37 9.89 7.83
C PHE A 350 -21.04 11.14 8.44
N SER A 351 -21.04 11.21 9.76
CA SER A 351 -21.64 12.26 10.57
C SER A 351 -20.66 12.72 11.66
N PHE A 352 -21.00 13.79 12.39
CA PHE A 352 -20.17 14.29 13.49
C PHE A 352 -19.90 13.23 14.58
N ASN A 353 -20.79 12.25 14.75
CA ASN A 353 -20.58 11.15 15.70
C ASN A 353 -19.39 10.25 15.33
N ASN A 354 -19.04 10.18 14.04
CA ASN A 354 -17.95 9.36 13.54
C ASN A 354 -16.57 10.01 13.73
N ILE A 355 -16.50 11.31 14.04
CA ILE A 355 -15.24 12.04 14.27
C ILE A 355 -14.50 11.48 15.50
N GLY A 356 -15.23 11.01 16.51
CA GLY A 356 -14.64 10.38 17.69
C GLY A 356 -14.11 8.96 17.46
N ASN A 357 -14.23 8.41 16.25
CA ASN A 357 -13.74 7.07 15.94
C ASN A 357 -12.20 7.03 16.06
N LYS A 358 -11.69 6.03 16.79
CA LYS A 358 -10.26 5.89 17.08
C LYS A 358 -9.40 5.76 15.81
N SER A 359 -9.88 5.00 14.82
CA SER A 359 -9.18 4.85 13.55
C SER A 359 -9.15 6.18 12.80
N PHE A 360 -10.30 6.88 12.70
CA PHE A 360 -10.36 8.20 12.07
C PHE A 360 -9.34 9.16 12.68
N LEU A 361 -9.38 9.34 14.00
CA LEU A 361 -8.47 10.24 14.71
C LEU A 361 -7.00 9.86 14.49
N PHE A 362 -6.66 8.57 14.57
CA PHE A 362 -5.29 8.11 14.37
C PHE A 362 -4.76 8.47 12.97
N PHE A 363 -5.47 8.05 11.90
CA PHE A 363 -5.00 8.28 10.54
C PHE A 363 -5.09 9.75 10.11
N PHE A 364 -6.07 10.50 10.64
CA PHE A 364 -6.16 11.94 10.45
C PHE A 364 -4.95 12.66 11.06
N PHE A 365 -4.63 12.40 12.33
CA PHE A 365 -3.48 13.02 12.97
C PHE A 365 -2.15 12.54 12.40
N VAL A 366 -2.03 11.30 11.92
CA VAL A 366 -0.86 10.87 11.15
C VAL A 366 -0.65 11.77 9.93
N SER A 367 -1.73 12.06 9.19
CA SER A 367 -1.67 12.95 8.02
C SER A 367 -1.27 14.38 8.40
N VAL A 368 -1.85 14.93 9.47
CA VAL A 368 -1.49 16.25 10.03
C VAL A 368 -0.03 16.30 10.46
N LEU A 369 0.48 15.27 11.13
CA LEU A 369 1.87 15.22 11.60
C LEU A 369 2.85 15.07 10.44
N LEU A 370 2.54 14.24 9.44
CA LEU A 370 3.37 14.13 8.24
C LEU A 370 3.48 15.48 7.53
N HIS A 371 2.38 16.22 7.42
CA HIS A 371 2.33 17.57 6.87
C HIS A 371 3.12 18.57 7.72
N THR A 372 2.94 18.54 9.04
CA THR A 372 3.68 19.40 9.97
C THR A 372 5.19 19.24 9.79
N ILE A 373 5.68 17.99 9.79
CA ILE A 373 7.12 17.72 9.64
C ILE A 373 7.59 18.12 8.24
N TRP A 374 6.74 17.94 7.22
CA TRP A 374 7.03 18.35 5.85
C TRP A 374 7.39 19.85 5.77
N ASP A 375 6.56 20.70 6.39
CA ASP A 375 6.67 22.17 6.34
C ASP A 375 7.75 22.74 7.25
N THR A 376 8.22 21.98 8.23
CA THR A 376 9.31 22.45 9.10
C THR A 376 10.67 22.43 8.41
N ASP A 377 11.57 23.32 8.81
CA ASP A 377 12.98 23.33 8.35
C ASP A 377 13.86 22.25 8.99
N ILE A 378 13.26 21.26 9.66
CA ILE A 378 13.99 20.15 10.27
C ILE A 378 14.75 19.36 9.18
N THR A 379 16.01 19.04 9.45
CA THR A 379 16.82 18.18 8.57
C THR A 379 17.04 16.82 9.22
N LEU A 380 17.14 15.78 8.39
CA LEU A 380 17.46 14.42 8.86
C LEU A 380 18.89 14.09 8.45
N LEU A 381 19.76 13.79 9.41
CA LEU A 381 21.20 13.59 9.18
C LEU A 381 21.86 14.73 8.39
N GLY A 382 21.39 15.96 8.57
CA GLY A 382 21.87 17.15 7.85
C GLY A 382 21.33 17.31 6.42
N SER A 383 20.40 16.47 5.97
CA SER A 383 19.80 16.55 4.63
C SER A 383 18.28 16.78 4.69
N GLY A 384 17.81 17.85 4.05
CA GLY A 384 16.37 18.10 3.83
C GLY A 384 15.74 17.12 2.82
N THR A 385 16.50 16.72 1.80
CA THR A 385 16.03 15.71 0.83
C THR A 385 15.78 14.36 1.51
N LEU A 386 16.66 13.96 2.45
CA LEU A 386 16.47 12.71 3.20
C LEU A 386 15.20 12.75 4.04
N LYS A 387 14.87 13.90 4.67
CA LYS A 387 13.57 14.10 5.34
C LYS A 387 12.42 13.77 4.39
N TYR A 388 12.38 14.39 3.20
CA TYR A 388 11.30 14.17 2.24
C TYR A 388 11.18 12.71 1.83
N VAL A 389 12.30 12.04 1.50
CA VAL A 389 12.30 10.63 1.13
C VAL A 389 11.73 9.74 2.24
N VAL A 390 12.12 9.97 3.50
CA VAL A 390 11.62 9.18 4.63
C VAL A 390 10.13 9.42 4.86
N LEU A 391 9.66 10.66 4.80
CA LEU A 391 8.24 10.98 4.92
C LEU A 391 7.40 10.36 3.80
N ILE A 392 7.88 10.40 2.55
CA ILE A 392 7.25 9.75 1.40
C ILE A 392 7.10 8.25 1.69
N VAL A 393 8.17 7.58 2.10
CA VAL A 393 8.14 6.13 2.39
C VAL A 393 7.13 5.81 3.49
N ILE A 394 7.10 6.58 4.59
CA ILE A 394 6.15 6.38 5.69
C ILE A 394 4.71 6.56 5.18
N ALA A 395 4.45 7.63 4.44
CA ALA A 395 3.12 7.93 3.92
C ALA A 395 2.60 6.82 2.99
N TRP A 396 3.46 6.30 2.10
CA TRP A 396 3.12 5.19 1.21
C TRP A 396 2.92 3.86 1.93
N ILE A 397 3.62 3.59 3.03
CA ILE A 397 3.33 2.41 3.87
C ILE A 397 1.88 2.46 4.37
N PHE A 398 1.41 3.60 4.87
CA PHE A 398 0.02 3.76 5.28
C PHE A 398 -0.97 3.55 4.14
N VAL A 399 -0.67 4.09 2.95
CA VAL A 399 -1.48 3.85 1.73
C VAL A 399 -1.57 2.36 1.42
N PHE A 400 -0.45 1.64 1.40
CA PHE A 400 -0.47 0.21 1.09
C PHE A 400 -1.21 -0.61 2.15
N ILE A 401 -1.14 -0.25 3.43
CA ILE A 401 -1.94 -0.88 4.48
C ILE A 401 -3.43 -0.71 4.18
N LEU A 402 -3.87 0.50 3.83
CA LEU A 402 -5.26 0.81 3.52
C LEU A 402 -5.73 0.20 2.20
N MET A 403 -4.86 0.12 1.19
CA MET A 403 -5.14 -0.59 -0.06
C MET A 403 -5.37 -2.08 0.20
N LYS A 404 -4.51 -2.72 1.01
CA LYS A 404 -4.68 -4.13 1.39
C LYS A 404 -5.96 -4.33 2.20
N ALA A 405 -6.30 -3.42 3.11
CA ALA A 405 -7.57 -3.45 3.82
C ALA A 405 -8.77 -3.35 2.85
N GLY A 406 -8.67 -2.51 1.81
CA GLY A 406 -9.69 -2.40 0.78
C GLY A 406 -9.81 -3.61 -0.15
N LEU A 407 -8.71 -4.30 -0.44
CA LEU A 407 -8.73 -5.57 -1.18
C LEU A 407 -9.39 -6.68 -0.36
N ASN A 408 -9.05 -6.79 0.93
CA ASN A 408 -9.67 -7.76 1.84
C ASN A 408 -11.18 -7.50 2.05
N GLN A 409 -11.67 -6.29 1.77
CA GLN A 409 -13.08 -5.95 1.82
C GLN A 409 -13.90 -6.63 0.69
N ILE A 410 -13.25 -7.07 -0.39
CA ILE A 410 -13.92 -7.71 -1.53
C ILE A 410 -14.57 -9.04 -1.09
N ASP A 411 -13.85 -9.86 -0.31
CA ASP A 411 -14.37 -11.12 0.23
C ASP A 411 -15.58 -10.93 1.13
N PHE A 412 -15.53 -9.90 1.98
CA PHE A 412 -16.65 -9.56 2.84
C PHE A 412 -17.91 -9.30 2.03
N PHE A 413 -17.82 -8.47 0.98
CA PHE A 413 -18.96 -8.17 0.12
C PHE A 413 -19.43 -9.38 -0.71
N ARG A 414 -18.50 -10.22 -1.18
CA ARG A 414 -18.85 -11.43 -1.93
C ARG A 414 -19.62 -12.43 -1.06
N ASN A 415 -19.20 -12.61 0.19
CA ASN A 415 -19.89 -13.47 1.15
C ASN A 415 -21.26 -12.91 1.54
N GLU A 416 -21.37 -11.59 1.76
CA GLU A 416 -22.64 -10.93 2.07
C GLU A 416 -23.65 -11.08 0.92
N GLU A 417 -23.22 -10.90 -0.34
CA GLU A 417 -24.07 -11.09 -1.52
C GLU A 417 -24.53 -12.55 -1.67
N ALA A 418 -23.64 -13.52 -1.43
CA ALA A 418 -23.98 -14.94 -1.48
C ALA A 418 -25.05 -15.32 -0.44
N LEU A 419 -24.97 -14.76 0.78
CA LEU A 419 -25.96 -14.99 1.84
C LEU A 419 -27.33 -14.40 1.49
N ILE A 420 -27.36 -13.20 0.89
CA ILE A 420 -28.62 -12.58 0.43
C ILE A 420 -29.26 -13.42 -0.67
N GLN A 421 -28.48 -13.88 -1.65
CA GLN A 421 -28.98 -14.75 -2.73
C GLN A 421 -29.50 -16.09 -2.20
N GLN A 422 -28.92 -16.64 -1.13
CA GLN A 422 -29.43 -17.86 -0.51
C GLN A 422 -30.74 -17.62 0.24
N GLY A 423 -30.87 -16.50 0.95
CA GLY A 423 -32.09 -16.15 1.70
C GLY A 423 -33.28 -15.69 0.83
N GLU A 424 -33.06 -15.24 -0.40
CA GLU A 424 -34.14 -14.91 -1.36
C GLU A 424 -34.69 -16.15 -2.09
N ASN A 425 -33.98 -17.29 -2.01
CA ASN A 425 -34.37 -18.56 -2.63
C ASN A 425 -35.08 -19.53 -1.65
N GLU A 426 -35.26 -19.12 -0.39
CA GLU A 426 -36.09 -19.78 0.64
C GLU A 426 -37.42 -19.05 0.81
#